data_AF-A0A1C5PK95-F1
#
_entry.id   AF-A0A1C5PK95-F1
#
_cell.length_a   1.000
_cell.length_b   1.000
_cell.length_c   1.000
_cell.angle_alpha   90.00
_cell.angle_beta   90.00
_cell.angle_gamma   90.00
#
_symmetry.space_group_name_H-M   'P 1'
#
loop_
_entity.id
_entity.type
_entity.pdbx_description
1 polymer ?
#
loop_
_entity_poly.entity_id
_entity_poly.type
_entity_poly.pdbx_seq_one_letter_code
_entity_poly.pdbx_strand_id
1 'polypeptide(L)'
;MNKTTLRTLIIGGGVVLLGIILILCFTLLKPVVPTPPTVPESSIAAAQSKYTLREYQGKIALYGSDLTEPEEVFEIYTDTLPEMDILRLQEGITADSLEEAQAYLDDFDS
;
A
#
# COMPACT_ATOMS: atom_id res chain seq x y z
N MET A 1 -22.61 32.09 -40.35
CA MET A 1 -22.52 31.15 -39.21
C MET A 1 -22.66 29.74 -39.77
N ASN A 2 -21.53 29.05 -39.87
CA ASN A 2 -21.36 27.97 -40.85
C ASN A 2 -21.69 26.66 -40.14
N LYS A 3 -22.82 26.04 -40.52
CA LYS A 3 -23.36 24.82 -39.90
C LYS A 3 -22.38 23.64 -39.84
N THR A 4 -21.31 23.68 -40.62
CA THR A 4 -20.27 22.65 -40.70
C THR A 4 -19.32 22.69 -39.50
N THR A 5 -18.95 23.86 -39.00
CA THR A 5 -18.04 24.00 -37.85
C THR A 5 -18.69 23.59 -36.53
N LEU A 6 -20.02 23.73 -36.42
CA LEU A 6 -20.79 23.34 -35.23
C LEU A 6 -20.87 21.81 -35.06
N ARG A 7 -20.93 21.05 -36.15
CA ARG A 7 -21.01 19.57 -36.11
C ARG A 7 -19.69 18.93 -35.71
N THR A 8 -18.57 19.47 -36.18
CA THR A 8 -17.23 18.94 -35.84
C THR A 8 -16.88 19.19 -34.37
N LEU A 9 -17.35 20.29 -33.77
CA LEU A 9 -17.14 20.59 -32.36
C LEU A 9 -17.89 19.63 -31.41
N ILE A 10 -19.11 19.22 -31.78
CA ILE A 10 -19.94 18.32 -30.96
C ILE A 10 -19.39 16.88 -30.96
N ILE A 11 -18.85 16.42 -32.09
CA ILE A 11 -18.28 15.07 -32.22
C ILE A 11 -16.96 14.96 -31.44
N GLY A 12 -16.11 15.99 -31.48
CA GLY A 12 -14.88 16.04 -30.69
C GLY A 12 -15.13 16.08 -29.18
N GLY A 13 -16.08 16.90 -28.74
CA GLY A 13 -16.46 16.98 -27.32
C GLY A 13 -17.06 15.68 -26.78
N GLY A 14 -17.89 14.99 -27.58
CA GLY A 14 -18.51 13.72 -27.19
C GLY A 14 -17.51 12.58 -26.98
N VAL A 15 -16.50 12.46 -27.83
CA VAL A 15 -15.48 11.39 -27.72
C VAL A 15 -14.55 11.62 -26.52
N VAL A 16 -14.17 12.87 -26.25
CA VAL A 16 -13.36 13.21 -25.07
C VAL A 16 -14.13 12.98 -23.77
N LEU A 17 -15.41 13.36 -23.74
CA LEU A 17 -16.27 13.17 -22.57
C LEU A 17 -16.57 11.69 -22.31
N LEU A 18 -16.75 10.88 -23.37
CA LEU A 18 -16.90 9.42 -23.25
C LEU A 18 -15.62 8.75 -22.72
N GLY A 19 -14.45 9.18 -23.19
CA GLY A 19 -13.16 8.68 -22.70
C GLY A 19 -12.93 8.98 -21.22
N ILE A 20 -13.23 10.22 -20.78
CA ILE A 20 -13.14 10.62 -19.37
C ILE A 20 -14.13 9.80 -18.52
N ILE A 21 -15.36 9.56 -18.98
CA ILE A 21 -16.35 8.75 -18.26
C ILE A 21 -15.89 7.30 -18.11
N LEU A 22 -15.27 6.70 -19.13
CA LEU A 22 -14.74 5.33 -19.04
C LEU A 22 -13.57 5.24 -18.04
N ILE A 23 -12.67 6.22 -18.05
CA ILE A 23 -11.56 6.30 -17.09
C ILE A 23 -12.10 6.49 -15.67
N LEU A 24 -13.08 7.38 -15.46
CA LEU A 24 -13.72 7.60 -14.17
C LEU A 24 -14.44 6.34 -13.66
N CYS A 25 -15.16 5.64 -14.54
CA CYS A 25 -15.85 4.39 -14.22
C CYS A 25 -14.86 3.30 -13.78
N PHE A 26 -13.69 3.21 -14.42
CA PHE A 26 -12.64 2.27 -14.03
C PHE A 26 -12.00 2.63 -12.67
N THR A 27 -11.85 3.92 -12.36
CA THR A 27 -11.32 4.37 -11.05
C THR A 27 -12.31 4.26 -9.88
N LEU A 28 -13.62 4.22 -10.18
CA LEU A 28 -14.67 4.12 -9.16
C LEU A 28 -15.10 2.67 -8.86
N LEU A 29 -14.74 1.69 -9.71
CA LEU A 29 -14.88 0.26 -9.42
C LEU A 29 -13.71 -0.23 -8.54
N LYS A 30 -13.51 0.40 -7.38
CA LYS A 30 -12.75 -0.26 -6.32
C LYS A 30 -13.63 -1.41 -5.81
N PRO A 31 -13.18 -2.68 -5.84
CA PRO A 31 -13.95 -3.77 -5.27
C PRO A 31 -14.11 -3.46 -3.77
N VAL A 32 -15.35 -3.19 -3.35
CA VAL A 32 -15.69 -3.13 -1.93
C VAL A 32 -15.60 -4.56 -1.41
N VAL A 33 -14.43 -4.92 -0.89
CA VAL A 33 -14.27 -6.14 -0.13
C VAL A 33 -15.22 -5.98 1.07
N PRO A 34 -16.20 -6.90 1.27
CA PRO A 34 -17.12 -6.78 2.37
C PRO A 34 -16.32 -6.87 3.66
N THR A 35 -16.14 -5.72 4.32
CA THR A 35 -15.51 -5.62 5.64
C THR A 35 -16.47 -6.27 6.65
N PRO A 36 -16.13 -7.41 7.28
CA PRO A 36 -16.86 -7.86 8.45
C PRO A 36 -16.78 -6.79 9.54
N PRO A 37 -17.76 -6.73 10.47
CA PRO A 37 -17.93 -5.60 11.37
C PRO A 37 -16.66 -5.32 12.18
N THR A 38 -16.31 -4.04 12.26
CA THR A 38 -15.32 -3.47 13.16
C THR A 38 -15.54 -3.98 14.58
N VAL A 39 -14.61 -4.83 15.04
CA VAL A 39 -14.27 -4.97 16.45
C VAL A 39 -12.92 -4.27 16.59
N PRO A 40 -12.78 -3.21 17.42
CA PRO A 40 -11.48 -2.65 17.74
C PRO A 40 -10.85 -3.56 18.78
N GLU A 41 -10.35 -4.71 18.35
CA GLU A 41 -9.59 -5.59 19.23
C GLU A 41 -8.40 -6.11 18.44
N SER A 42 -7.23 -5.62 18.86
CA SER A 42 -5.94 -6.30 18.79
C SER A 42 -6.15 -7.81 18.80
N SER A 43 -6.23 -8.39 17.60
CA SER A 43 -6.44 -9.81 17.40
C SER A 43 -5.35 -10.21 16.45
N ILE A 44 -4.18 -10.43 17.06
CA ILE A 44 -3.13 -11.29 16.54
C ILE A 44 -3.79 -12.66 16.33
N ALA A 45 -4.50 -12.80 15.22
CA ALA A 45 -4.86 -14.09 14.71
C ALA A 45 -3.53 -14.68 14.25
N ALA A 46 -2.93 -15.48 15.13
CA ALA A 46 -1.76 -16.31 14.89
C ALA A 46 -2.06 -17.40 13.83
N ALA A 47 -2.52 -16.97 12.65
CA ALA A 47 -2.21 -17.67 11.43
C ALA A 47 -0.68 -17.64 11.32
N GLN A 48 -0.07 -18.76 10.94
CA GLN A 48 1.37 -18.88 10.74
C GLN A 48 1.80 -18.06 9.51
N SER A 49 1.60 -16.75 9.57
CA SER A 49 1.92 -15.79 8.55
C SER A 49 3.38 -15.44 8.74
N LYS A 50 4.20 -15.72 7.73
CA LYS A 50 5.55 -15.21 7.69
C LYS A 50 5.49 -13.70 7.49
N TYR A 51 6.13 -12.98 8.39
CA TYR A 51 6.26 -11.54 8.31
C TYR A 51 7.61 -11.19 7.69
N THR A 52 7.69 -10.03 7.07
CA THR A 52 8.95 -9.49 6.55
C THR A 52 9.03 -8.01 6.87
N LEU A 53 10.07 -7.61 7.58
CA LEU A 53 10.37 -6.20 7.83
C LEU A 53 11.20 -5.64 6.68
N ARG A 54 10.77 -4.51 6.13
CA ARG A 54 11.50 -3.79 5.08
C ARG A 54 11.46 -2.30 5.28
N GLU A 55 12.38 -1.60 4.63
CA GLU A 55 12.29 -0.15 4.48
C GLU A 55 11.13 0.21 3.54
N TYR A 56 10.35 1.19 3.97
CA TYR A 56 9.26 1.78 3.21
C TYR A 56 9.15 3.27 3.50
N GLN A 57 9.49 4.09 2.51
CA GLN A 57 9.41 5.56 2.56
C GLN A 57 10.20 6.19 3.73
N GLY A 58 11.40 5.69 3.98
CA GLY A 58 12.27 6.16 5.07
C GLY A 58 11.83 5.66 6.45
N LYS A 59 10.91 4.68 6.50
CA LYS A 59 10.41 4.07 7.74
C LYS A 59 10.50 2.55 7.68
N ILE A 60 10.41 1.89 8.82
CA ILE A 60 10.28 0.42 8.86
C ILE A 60 8.82 0.03 8.65
N ALA A 61 8.59 -0.96 7.80
CA ALA A 61 7.26 -1.53 7.57
C ALA A 61 7.26 -3.06 7.66
N LEU A 62 6.18 -3.58 8.24
CA LEU A 62 5.84 -4.99 8.29
C LEU A 62 5.06 -5.35 7.03
N TYR A 63 5.53 -6.36 6.32
CA TYR A 63 4.82 -6.97 5.22
C TYR A 63 4.39 -8.38 5.61
N GLY A 64 3.18 -8.76 5.22
CA GLY A 64 2.76 -10.16 5.24
C GLY A 64 3.26 -10.94 4.04
N SER A 65 2.65 -12.11 3.83
CA SER A 65 3.05 -13.08 2.80
C SER A 65 3.05 -12.54 1.37
N ASP A 66 2.21 -11.55 1.05
CA ASP A 66 2.04 -11.05 -0.32
C ASP A 66 3.02 -9.92 -0.69
N LEU A 67 3.77 -9.38 0.27
CA LEU A 67 4.80 -8.31 0.11
C LEU A 67 4.40 -7.09 -0.74
N THR A 68 3.11 -6.92 -1.05
CA THR A 68 2.61 -5.95 -2.02
C THR A 68 2.35 -4.61 -1.36
N GLU A 69 1.74 -4.64 -0.18
CA GLU A 69 1.49 -3.48 0.67
C GLU A 69 1.92 -3.80 2.10
N PRO A 70 2.44 -2.82 2.84
CA PRO A 70 2.76 -3.02 4.24
C PRO A 70 1.47 -3.22 5.05
N GLU A 71 1.44 -4.29 5.86
CA GLU A 71 0.37 -4.52 6.83
C GLU A 71 0.44 -3.47 7.96
N GLU A 72 1.67 -3.11 8.35
CA GLU A 72 1.93 -2.11 9.39
C GLU A 72 3.15 -1.27 9.01
N VAL A 73 3.11 0.02 9.31
CA VAL A 73 4.25 0.93 9.11
C VAL A 73 4.58 1.55 10.46
N PHE A 74 5.78 1.27 10.96
CA PHE A 74 6.26 1.77 12.23
C PHE A 74 6.84 3.17 12.05
N GLU A 75 6.74 4.00 13.09
CA GLU A 75 7.29 5.36 13.07
C GLU A 75 8.80 5.40 13.39
N ILE A 76 9.52 4.33 13.03
CA ILE A 76 10.97 4.23 13.17
C ILE A 76 11.59 4.67 11.84
N TYR A 77 12.39 5.73 11.86
CA TYR A 77 13.02 6.29 10.67
C TYR A 77 14.29 5.50 10.32
N THR A 78 14.41 5.04 9.08
CA THR A 78 15.60 4.29 8.66
C THR A 78 16.85 5.17 8.57
N ASP A 79 16.69 6.48 8.38
CA ASP A 79 17.80 7.45 8.37
C ASP A 79 18.54 7.56 9.72
N THR A 80 17.90 7.16 10.82
CA THR A 80 18.51 7.17 12.16
C THR A 80 19.18 5.85 12.51
N LEU A 81 18.99 4.81 11.68
CA LEU A 81 19.54 3.49 11.91
C LEU A 81 20.99 3.38 11.39
N PRO A 82 21.79 2.46 11.96
CA PRO A 82 23.08 2.11 11.39
C PRO A 82 22.95 1.60 9.95
N GLU A 83 23.94 1.91 9.09
CA GLU A 83 23.95 1.45 7.68
C GLU A 83 23.75 -0.06 7.56
N MET A 84 24.29 -0.84 8.50
CA MET A 84 24.13 -2.29 8.51
C MET A 84 22.67 -2.74 8.65
N ASP A 85 21.89 -2.05 9.47
CA ASP A 85 20.48 -2.40 9.70
C ASP A 85 19.60 -1.94 8.55
N ILE A 86 19.93 -0.80 7.93
CA ILE A 86 19.30 -0.37 6.67
C ILE A 86 19.49 -1.43 5.58
N LEU A 87 20.71 -1.97 5.42
CA LEU A 87 20.97 -3.03 4.45
C LEU A 87 20.12 -4.28 4.74
N ARG A 88 20.01 -4.70 6.01
CA ARG A 88 19.17 -5.84 6.41
C ARG A 88 17.69 -5.60 6.08
N LEU A 89 17.18 -4.39 6.31
CA LEU A 89 15.81 -3.99 5.96
C LEU A 89 15.61 -3.93 4.43
N GLN A 90 16.62 -3.56 3.66
CA GLN A 90 16.55 -3.58 2.20
C GLN A 90 16.52 -5.01 1.65
N GLU A 91 17.30 -5.93 2.24
CA GLU A 91 17.27 -7.37 1.94
C GLU A 91 15.94 -8.00 2.36
N GLY A 92 15.33 -7.49 3.43
CA GLY A 92 14.06 -7.95 3.98
C GLY A 92 14.26 -8.99 5.07
N ILE A 93 13.93 -8.61 6.30
CA ILE A 93 14.12 -9.45 7.49
C ILE A 93 12.87 -10.29 7.68
N THR A 94 12.96 -11.57 7.36
CA THR A 94 11.84 -12.50 7.55
C THR A 94 11.72 -12.91 9.01
N ALA A 95 10.50 -12.89 9.53
CA ALA A 95 10.14 -13.36 10.86
C ALA A 95 9.04 -14.41 10.75
N ASP A 96 9.14 -15.49 11.52
CA ASP A 96 8.14 -16.56 11.52
C ASP A 96 6.93 -16.23 12.39
N SER A 97 7.02 -15.18 13.22
CA SER A 97 5.91 -14.66 14.04
C SER A 97 5.96 -13.14 14.20
N LEU A 98 4.84 -12.56 14.62
CA LEU A 98 4.76 -11.13 14.92
C LEU A 98 5.66 -10.75 16.10
N GLU A 99 5.79 -11.62 17.11
CA GLU A 99 6.69 -11.38 18.25
C GLU A 99 8.16 -11.34 17.84
N GLU A 100 8.58 -12.17 16.89
CA GLU A 100 9.94 -12.12 16.36
C GLU A 100 10.15 -10.83 15.54
N ALA A 101 9.16 -10.44 14.72
CA ALA A 101 9.20 -9.15 14.02
C ALA A 101 9.33 -7.98 15.01
N GLN A 102 8.54 -7.99 16.09
CA GLN A 102 8.61 -6.97 17.13
C GLN A 102 9.98 -6.94 17.81
N ALA A 103 10.58 -8.10 18.09
CA ALA A 103 11.91 -8.16 18.68
C ALA A 103 12.98 -7.50 17.78
N TYR A 104 12.87 -7.61 16.46
CA TYR A 104 13.75 -6.88 15.55
C TYR A 104 13.50 -5.36 15.59
N LEU A 105 12.25 -4.92 15.72
CA LEU A 105 11.92 -3.50 15.85
C LEU A 105 12.49 -2.89 17.13
N ASP A 106 12.38 -3.62 18.24
CA ASP A 106 12.93 -3.20 19.53
C ASP A 106 14.46 -3.06 19.49
N ASP A 107 15.14 -3.91 18.71
CA ASP A 107 16.60 -3.83 18.46
C ASP A 107 16.97 -2.55 17.69
N PHE A 108 16.11 -2.08 16.79
CA PHE A 108 16.32 -0.86 16.00
C PHE A 108 16.04 0.44 16.77
N ASP A 109 15.22 0.40 17.82
CA ASP A 109 14.86 1.57 18.64
C ASP A 109 15.83 1.81 19.82
N SER A 110 16.78 0.89 20.07
CA SER A 110 17.64 0.91 21.26
C SER A 110 18.87 1.84 21.21
#